data_AF-A0A9Y2MVH2-F1
#
_entry.id   AF-A0A9Y2MVH2-F1
#
_cell.length_a   1.000
_cell.length_b   1.000
_cell.length_c   1.000
_cell.angle_alpha   90.00
_cell.angle_beta   90.00
_cell.angle_gamma   90.00
#
_symmetry.space_group_name_H-M   'P 1'
#
loop_
_entity.id
_entity.type
_entity.pdbx_description
1 polymer ?
#
loop_
_entity_poly.entity_id
_entity_poly.type
_entity_poly.pdbx_seq_one_letter_code
_entity_poly.pdbx_strand_id
1 'polypeptide(L)' 'MPRKPYVALPAPVRHGCGALAGGRLLLVADPVHDVLVVHPEVAVQAMLRTFHTSLAATGEAS' A
#
# COMPACT_ATOMS: atom_id res chain seq x y z
N MET A 1 -11.24 27.85 -0.30
CA MET A 1 -10.42 26.64 -0.08
C MET A 1 -10.87 25.60 -1.09
N PRO A 2 -10.03 25.16 -2.05
CA PRO A 2 -10.41 24.07 -2.95
C PRO A 2 -10.68 22.82 -2.12
N ARG A 3 -11.80 22.15 -2.38
CA ARG A 3 -12.19 20.93 -1.67
C ARG A 3 -11.18 19.85 -2.04
N LYS A 4 -10.47 19.28 -1.06
CA LYS A 4 -9.58 18.14 -1.33
C LYS A 4 -10.44 16.99 -1.88
N PRO A 5 -10.10 16.41 -3.04
CA PRO A 5 -10.83 15.27 -3.56
C PRO A 5 -10.69 14.10 -2.59
N TYR A 6 -11.80 13.43 -2.29
CA TYR A 6 -11.84 12.26 -1.43
C TYR A 6 -12.75 11.21 -2.06
N VAL A 7 -12.41 9.94 -1.84
CA VAL A 7 -13.25 8.79 -2.20
C VAL A 7 -13.74 8.17 -0.90
N ALA A 8 -15.06 8.06 -0.76
CA ALA A 8 -15.65 7.35 0.36
C ALA A 8 -15.62 5.85 0.07
N LEU A 9 -14.88 5.09 0.89
CA LEU A 9 -14.83 3.64 0.78
C LEU A 9 -15.96 3.02 1.64
N PRO A 10 -16.78 2.11 1.08
CA PRO A 10 -17.73 1.32 1.86
C PRO A 10 -17.03 0.55 2.98
N ALA A 11 -17.74 0.31 4.09
CA ALA A 11 -17.19 -0.38 5.25
C ALA A 11 -16.56 -1.76 4.94
N PRO A 12 -17.17 -2.61 4.09
CA PRO A 12 -16.56 -3.90 3.71
C PRO A 12 -15.23 -3.73 2.96
N VAL A 13 -15.15 -2.74 2.06
CA VAL A 13 -13.93 -2.44 1.29
C VAL A 13 -12.83 -1.96 2.22
N ARG A 14 -13.15 -1.04 3.15
CA ARG A 14 -12.21 -0.59 4.17
C ARG A 14 -11.67 -1.74 5.01
N HIS A 15 -12.55 -2.64 5.45
CA HIS A 15 -12.15 -3.78 6.27
C HIS A 15 -11.25 -4.74 5.49
N GLY A 16 -11.61 -5.07 4.24
CA GLY A 16 -10.80 -5.92 3.37
C GLY A 16 -9.43 -5.33 3.03
N CYS A 17 -9.33 -4.00 2.90
CA CYS A 17 -8.06 -3.32 2.67
C CYS A 17 -7.23 -3.05 3.94
N GLY A 18 -7.71 -3.44 5.14
CA GLY A 18 -7.05 -3.09 6.41
C GLY A 18 -7.01 -1.58 6.70
N ALA A 19 -7.90 -0.81 6.08
CA ALA A 19 -7.97 0.65 6.18
C ALA A 19 -8.74 1.08 7.43
N LEU A 20 -8.00 1.27 8.53
CA LEU A 20 -8.52 1.78 9.80
C LEU A 20 -8.72 3.30 9.75
N ALA A 21 -9.71 3.80 10.48
CA ALA A 21 -9.94 5.23 10.62
C ALA A 21 -8.70 5.91 11.23
N GLY A 22 -8.26 7.02 10.64
CA GLY A 22 -7.03 7.72 11.05
C GLY A 22 -5.72 7.05 10.63
N GLY A 23 -5.77 5.86 10.03
CA GLY A 23 -4.61 5.17 9.48
C GLY A 23 -4.07 5.85 8.22
N ARG A 24 -2.77 5.66 7.96
CA ARG A 24 -2.12 6.09 6.71
C ARG A 24 -2.08 4.92 5.73
N LEU A 25 -2.31 5.22 4.46
CA LEU A 25 -2.34 4.25 3.37
C LEU A 25 -1.45 4.78 2.25
N LEU A 26 -0.75 3.89 1.57
CA LEU A 26 -0.10 4.19 0.30
C LEU A 26 -1.10 3.91 -0.83
N LEU A 27 -1.34 4.92 -1.66
CA LEU A 27 -2.19 4.83 -2.85
C LEU A 27 -1.30 4.86 -4.09
N VAL A 28 -1.46 3.88 -4.97
CA VAL A 28 -0.69 3.76 -6.20
C VAL A 28 -1.65 3.61 -7.37
N ALA A 29 -1.53 4.47 -8.38
CA ALA A 29 -2.24 4.27 -9.63
C ALA A 29 -1.50 3.23 -10.47
N ASP A 30 -2.22 2.19 -10.88
CA ASP A 30 -1.74 1.24 -11.88
C ASP A 30 -2.49 1.51 -13.20
N PRO A 31 -1.89 2.31 -14.11
CA PRO A 31 -2.54 2.68 -15.35
C PRO A 31 -2.65 1.53 -16.35
N VAL A 32 -1.88 0.45 -16.18
CA VAL A 32 -1.95 -0.71 -17.09
C VAL A 32 -3.27 -1.46 -16.88
N HIS A 33 -3.72 -1.53 -15.63
CA HIS A 33 -4.94 -2.24 -15.25
C HIS A 33 -6.12 -1.28 -14.95
N ASP A 34 -5.93 0.03 -15.07
CA ASP A 34 -6.91 1.07 -14.74
C ASP A 34 -7.47 0.95 -13.32
N VAL A 35 -6.58 0.72 -12.34
CA VAL A 35 -6.95 0.56 -10.93
C VAL A 35 -6.15 1.48 -10.01
N LEU A 36 -6.75 1.82 -8.88
CA LEU A 36 -6.07 2.45 -7.76
C LEU A 36 -5.80 1.39 -6.68
N VAL A 37 -4.54 1.04 -6.49
CA VAL A 37 -4.10 0.04 -5.52
C VAL A 37 -3.93 0.70 -4.15
N VAL A 38 -4.49 0.08 -3.12
CA VAL A 38 -4.42 0.54 -1.72
C VAL A 38 -3.52 -0.40 -0.94
N HIS A 39 -2.41 0.11 -0.43
CA HIS A 39 -1.53 -0.65 0.46
C HIS A 39 -1.66 -0.13 1.91
N PRO A 40 -2.14 -0.95 2.86
CA PRO A 40 -2.01 -0.64 4.27
C PRO A 40 -0.53 -0.63 4.69
N GLU A 41 -0.21 0.18 5.70
CA GLU A 41 1.17 0.39 6.15
C GLU A 41 1.91 -0.92 6.44
N VAL A 42 1.26 -1.87 7.11
CA VAL A 42 1.84 -3.20 7.42
C VAL A 42 2.27 -3.96 6.17
N ALA A 43 1.51 -3.85 5.07
CA ALA A 43 1.84 -4.50 3.81
C ALA A 43 3.06 -3.86 3.15
N VAL A 44 3.14 -2.52 3.18
CA VAL A 44 4.32 -1.78 2.69
C VAL A 44 5.56 -2.15 3.49
N GLN A 45 5.45 -2.21 4.81
CA GLN A 45 6.55 -2.61 5.69
C GLN A 45 7.02 -4.03 5.43
N ALA A 46 6.10 -4.97 5.21
CA ALA A 46 6.42 -6.35 4.84
C ALA A 46 7.15 -6.40 3.50
N MET A 47 6.63 -5.71 2.47
CA MET A 47 7.24 -5.63 1.14
C MET A 47 8.68 -5.10 1.21
N LEU A 48 8.92 -4.01 1.94
CA LEU A 48 10.25 -3.43 2.11
C LEU A 48 11.21 -4.38 2.82
N ARG A 49 10.76 -5.06 3.89
CA ARG A 49 11.57 -6.06 4.59
C ARG A 49 11.96 -7.20 3.66
N THR A 50 10.99 -7.79 2.96
CA THR A 50 11.23 -8.88 2.00
C THR A 50 12.22 -8.45 0.92
N PHE A 51 12.06 -7.25 0.37
CA PHE A 51 12.98 -6.72 -0.63
C PHE A 51 14.41 -6.59 -0.09
N HIS A 52 14.59 -5.98 1.07
CA HIS A 52 15.91 -5.83 1.67
C HIS A 52 16.55 -7.17 2.07
N THR A 53 15.76 -8.12 2.58
CA THR A 53 16.24 -9.49 2.84
C THR A 53 16.72 -10.17 1.55
N SER A 54 15.99 -10.01 0.45
CA SER A 54 16.40 -10.56 -0.86
C SER A 54 17.72 -9.95 -1.35
N LEU A 55 17.91 -8.64 -1.16
CA LEU A 55 19.16 -7.97 -1.53
C LEU A 55 20.34 -8.47 -0.67
N ALA A 56 20.14 -8.60 0.63
CA ALA A 56 21.17 -9.10 1.56
C ALA A 56 21.60 -10.54 1.20
N ALA A 57 20.65 -11.43 0.92
CA ALA A 57 20.94 -12.80 0.52
C ALA A 57 21.71 -12.91 -0.81
N THR A 58 21.53 -11.94 -1.71
CA THR A 58 22.27 -11.90 -2.99
C THR A 58 23.70 -11.38 -2.81
N GLY A 59 23.92 -10.49 -1.83
CA GLY A 59 25.24 -9.93 -1.52
C GLY A 59 26.18 -10.88 -0.77
N GLU A 60 25.65 -11.86 -0.03
CA GLU A 60 26.45 -12.87 0.69
C GLU A 60 26.96 -14.01 -0.21
N ALA A 61 26.44 -14.12 -1.44
CA ALA A 61 26.82 -15.14 -2.42
C ALA A 61 27.91 -14.66 -3.42
N SER A 62 28.52 -13.49 -3.18
CA SER A 62 29.57 -12.91 -4.04
C SER A 62 30.94 -12.86 -3.37
#